data_AF-A0A8E2QZU8-F1
#
_entry.id   AF-A0A8E2QZU8-F1
#
_cell.length_a   1.000
_cell.length_b   1.000
_cell.length_c   1.000
_cell.angle_alpha   90.00
_cell.angle_beta   90.00
_cell.angle_gamma   90.00
#
_symmetry.space_group_name_H-M   'P 1'
#
loop_
_entity.id
_entity.type
_entity.pdbx_description
1 polymer ?
#
loop_
_entity_poly.entity_id
_entity_poly.type
_entity_poly.pdbx_seq_one_letter_code
_entity_poly.pdbx_strand_id
1 'polypeptide(L)'
;MLRITHRSLTATAGAIALVGVLAACSAPSADQSPEGDTGIATLETTAPAPTEAADALIAEYGEPVRLRLDMSDEEEADAWKARDRCLEDHTDAPQDAPVGGGGDSVSASDGGDPVKAAEAEALCLRVAPLPPWELDVQNPDALRFAQGVVDCLHDRGVREVEIAEADQFGRINIAFGGETNDATSISLGMQYVDACVASESDGSAA
;
A
#
# COMPACT_ATOMS: atom_id res chain seq x y z
N MET A 1 3.86 -19.60 63.75
CA MET A 1 4.89 -19.32 62.72
C MET A 1 4.92 -17.82 62.50
N LEU A 2 5.91 -17.12 63.05
CA LEU A 2 6.15 -15.69 62.81
C LEU A 2 7.66 -15.49 62.96
N ARG A 3 8.35 -15.09 61.89
CA ARG A 3 9.77 -14.71 61.96
C ARG A 3 9.92 -13.23 61.61
N ILE A 4 10.66 -12.59 62.50
CA ILE A 4 10.97 -11.18 62.63
C ILE A 4 12.00 -10.78 61.56
N THR A 5 11.85 -9.54 61.10
CA THR A 5 12.74 -8.72 60.26
C THR A 5 14.22 -8.75 60.65
N HIS A 6 15.12 -8.71 59.68
CA HIS A 6 16.35 -7.92 59.78
C HIS A 6 16.76 -7.32 58.43
N ARG A 7 16.77 -5.98 58.40
CA ARG A 7 17.36 -5.12 57.40
C ARG A 7 18.84 -4.96 57.76
N SER A 8 19.76 -5.13 56.82
CA SER A 8 21.16 -4.68 56.99
C SER A 8 21.77 -4.38 55.61
N LEU A 9 21.95 -3.08 55.36
CA LEU A 9 22.95 -2.57 54.44
C LEU A 9 24.33 -2.84 55.04
N THR A 10 25.24 -3.41 54.26
CA THR A 10 26.68 -3.19 54.45
C THR A 10 27.33 -3.10 53.08
N ALA A 11 27.80 -1.88 52.78
CA ALA A 11 28.73 -1.58 51.73
C ALA A 11 30.13 -2.10 52.11
N THR A 12 30.82 -2.73 51.16
CA THR A 12 32.28 -2.86 51.19
C THR A 12 32.81 -2.67 49.78
N ALA A 13 33.60 -1.61 49.63
CA ALA A 13 34.41 -1.30 48.48
C ALA A 13 35.50 -2.36 48.28
N GLY A 14 35.82 -2.65 47.01
CA GLY A 14 36.93 -3.51 46.62
C GLY A 14 37.13 -3.48 45.12
N ALA A 15 37.89 -2.50 44.65
CA ALA A 15 38.25 -2.32 43.25
C ALA A 15 39.18 -3.44 42.77
N ILE A 16 38.80 -4.12 41.69
CA ILE A 16 39.75 -4.79 40.78
C ILE A 16 39.34 -4.41 39.36
N ALA A 17 40.16 -3.58 38.74
CA ALA A 17 40.10 -3.22 37.34
C ALA A 17 40.51 -4.43 36.49
N LEU A 18 39.64 -4.84 35.57
CA LEU A 18 40.00 -5.69 34.43
C LEU A 18 39.33 -5.09 33.19
N VAL A 19 40.16 -4.38 32.44
CA VAL A 19 39.91 -3.82 31.12
C VAL A 19 39.76 -4.97 30.15
N GLY A 20 38.57 -5.10 29.55
CA GLY A 20 38.25 -6.02 28.46
C GLY A 20 37.31 -5.33 27.49
N VAL A 21 37.88 -4.53 26.60
CA VAL A 21 37.18 -3.82 25.52
C VAL A 21 36.76 -4.86 24.47
N LEU A 22 35.48 -5.22 24.43
CA LEU A 22 34.84 -5.83 23.26
C LEU A 22 34.16 -4.72 22.47
N ALA A 23 34.98 -3.93 21.78
CA ALA A 23 34.52 -3.07 20.69
C ALA A 23 34.28 -3.97 19.46
N ALA A 24 33.07 -4.51 19.33
CA ALA A 24 32.57 -5.11 18.09
C ALA A 24 31.57 -4.15 17.42
N CYS A 25 32.04 -2.93 17.15
CA CYS A 25 31.47 -2.01 16.18
C CYS A 25 32.66 -1.27 15.59
N SER A 26 33.31 -1.88 14.60
CA SER A 26 34.37 -1.22 13.84
C SER A 26 34.22 -1.61 12.38
N ALA A 27 33.58 -0.72 11.65
CA ALA A 27 33.81 -0.55 10.23
C ALA A 27 35.32 -0.35 9.97
N PRO A 28 35.90 -0.95 8.93
CA PRO A 28 37.20 -0.52 8.43
C PRO A 28 37.02 0.68 7.50
N SER A 29 37.61 1.81 7.88
CA SER A 29 37.97 2.87 6.94
C SER A 29 39.49 3.09 7.03
N ALA A 30 40.19 2.77 5.94
CA ALA A 30 41.23 3.60 5.34
C ALA A 30 41.96 2.81 4.24
N ASP A 31 41.75 3.19 2.98
CA ASP A 31 42.86 3.67 2.16
C ASP A 31 42.33 4.65 1.10
N GLN A 32 43.03 5.76 0.93
CA GLN A 32 42.65 6.88 0.05
C GLN A 32 43.22 6.65 -1.36
N SER A 33 42.39 6.80 -2.39
CA SER A 33 42.71 7.52 -3.65
C SER A 33 41.46 7.64 -4.53
N PRO A 34 41.42 8.59 -5.50
CA PRO A 34 40.47 9.69 -5.50
C PRO A 34 39.29 9.51 -6.48
N GLU A 35 38.41 10.51 -6.44
CA GLU A 35 37.25 10.76 -7.31
C GLU A 35 35.94 10.16 -6.78
N GLY A 36 35.07 11.09 -6.36
CA GLY A 36 33.80 10.81 -5.73
C GLY A 36 32.85 10.14 -6.71
N ASP A 37 32.54 8.89 -6.40
CA ASP A 37 31.27 8.30 -6.77
C ASP A 37 30.47 8.16 -5.48
N THR A 38 29.35 8.89 -5.40
CA THR A 38 28.42 8.77 -4.28
C THR A 38 27.69 7.46 -4.48
N GLY A 39 28.33 6.37 -4.04
CA GLY A 39 27.85 5.00 -4.21
C GLY A 39 26.47 4.82 -3.60
N ILE A 40 25.46 4.97 -4.45
CA ILE A 40 24.13 4.43 -4.18
C ILE A 40 24.31 2.91 -4.24
N ALA A 41 23.88 2.20 -3.19
CA ALA A 41 23.92 0.74 -3.16
C ALA A 41 22.93 0.20 -4.20
N THR A 42 23.38 -0.03 -5.42
CA THR A 42 22.61 -0.74 -6.44
C THR A 42 22.58 -2.21 -6.04
N LEU A 43 21.42 -2.68 -5.57
CA LEU A 43 21.18 -4.12 -5.47
C LEU A 43 21.05 -4.65 -6.90
N GLU A 44 22.06 -5.38 -7.37
CA GLU A 44 21.90 -6.21 -8.57
C GLU A 44 20.93 -7.33 -8.24
N THR A 45 19.66 -7.13 -8.57
CA THR A 45 18.71 -8.24 -8.61
C THR A 45 18.92 -8.98 -9.93
N THR A 46 19.35 -10.23 -9.84
CA THR A 46 19.33 -11.11 -11.02
C THR A 46 17.86 -11.34 -11.37
N ALA A 47 17.44 -10.84 -12.54
CA ALA A 47 16.09 -11.08 -13.02
C ALA A 47 15.82 -12.60 -13.02
N PRO A 48 14.73 -13.07 -12.38
CA PRO A 48 14.39 -14.48 -12.39
C PRO A 48 14.26 -14.95 -13.84
N ALA A 49 14.84 -16.12 -14.15
CA ALA A 49 14.67 -16.73 -15.46
C ALA A 49 13.16 -16.95 -15.68
N PRO A 50 12.59 -16.50 -16.82
CA PRO A 50 11.17 -16.67 -17.09
C PRO A 50 10.86 -18.16 -17.07
N THR A 51 10.05 -18.58 -16.12
CA THR A 51 9.56 -19.96 -16.01
C THR A 51 8.04 -19.93 -16.14
N GLU A 52 7.53 -20.90 -16.89
CA GLU A 52 6.15 -21.06 -17.35
C GLU A 52 5.68 -20.03 -18.40
N ALA A 53 4.84 -20.51 -19.32
CA ALA A 53 4.37 -19.77 -20.48
C ALA A 53 3.93 -18.36 -20.07
N ALA A 54 4.58 -17.35 -20.64
CA ALA A 54 4.16 -15.97 -20.46
C ALA A 54 2.65 -15.90 -20.70
N ASP A 55 1.91 -15.40 -19.71
CA ASP A 55 0.47 -15.19 -19.84
C ASP A 55 0.25 -14.35 -21.11
N ALA A 56 -0.55 -14.86 -22.05
CA ALA A 56 -0.70 -14.25 -23.37
C ALA A 56 -1.20 -12.81 -23.25
N LEU A 57 -2.03 -12.51 -22.24
CA LEU A 57 -2.50 -11.15 -21.96
C LEU A 57 -1.36 -10.25 -21.49
N ILE A 58 -0.51 -10.73 -20.58
CA ILE A 58 0.64 -9.96 -20.09
C ILE A 58 1.65 -9.73 -21.21
N ALA A 59 1.84 -10.71 -22.10
CA ALA A 59 2.70 -10.57 -23.26
C ALA A 59 2.19 -9.53 -24.27
N GLU A 60 0.87 -9.33 -24.36
CA GLU A 60 0.23 -8.41 -25.30
C GLU A 60 0.05 -6.99 -24.74
N TYR A 61 -0.42 -6.88 -23.49
CA TYR A 61 -0.80 -5.64 -22.85
C TYR A 61 0.24 -5.11 -21.85
N GLY A 62 1.18 -5.96 -21.43
CA GLY A 62 2.22 -5.64 -20.46
C GLY A 62 1.94 -6.19 -19.06
N GLU A 63 2.97 -6.12 -18.22
CA GLU A 63 2.88 -6.48 -16.80
C GLU A 63 2.05 -5.45 -16.03
N PRO A 64 1.17 -5.90 -15.12
CA PRO A 64 0.46 -5.02 -14.19
C PRO A 64 1.39 -4.08 -13.43
N VAL A 65 1.12 -2.79 -13.51
CA VAL A 65 1.82 -1.78 -12.71
C VAL A 65 1.22 -1.79 -11.30
N ARG A 66 2.06 -1.82 -10.27
CA ARG A 66 1.61 -1.60 -8.89
C ARG A 66 1.47 -0.11 -8.63
N LEU A 67 0.27 0.30 -8.24
CA LEU A 67 0.01 1.66 -7.80
C LEU A 67 0.79 1.97 -6.51
N ARG A 68 1.03 3.26 -6.26
CA ARG A 68 1.69 3.74 -5.04
C ARG A 68 0.84 4.86 -4.45
N LEU A 69 0.88 5.01 -3.11
CA LEU A 69 0.16 6.10 -2.44
C LEU A 69 0.70 7.50 -2.77
N ASP A 70 1.96 7.59 -3.23
CA ASP A 70 2.63 8.84 -3.62
C ASP A 70 2.58 9.11 -5.13
N MET A 71 1.85 8.29 -5.89
CA MET A 71 1.70 8.43 -7.33
C MET A 71 0.86 9.65 -7.67
N SER A 72 1.22 10.37 -8.73
CA SER A 72 0.37 11.43 -9.27
C SER A 72 -0.81 10.86 -10.04
N ASP A 73 -1.90 11.62 -10.15
CA ASP A 73 -3.09 11.21 -10.92
C ASP A 73 -2.76 10.83 -12.38
N GLU A 74 -1.77 11.49 -12.99
CA GLU A 74 -1.34 11.20 -14.37
C GLU A 74 -0.56 9.89 -14.46
N GLU A 75 0.31 9.60 -13.48
CA GLU A 75 0.97 8.30 -13.39
C GLU A 75 -0.02 7.17 -13.10
N GLU A 76 -1.05 7.41 -12.27
CA GLU A 76 -2.11 6.43 -12.02
C GLU A 76 -2.91 6.17 -13.29
N ALA A 77 -3.34 7.21 -14.00
CA ALA A 77 -4.02 7.08 -15.28
C ALA A 77 -3.18 6.30 -16.31
N ASP A 78 -1.86 6.53 -16.33
CA ASP A 78 -0.93 5.79 -17.19
C ASP A 78 -0.87 4.30 -16.84
N ALA A 79 -0.93 3.94 -15.56
CA ALA A 79 -0.96 2.55 -15.12
C ALA A 79 -2.21 1.80 -15.63
N TRP A 80 -3.36 2.48 -15.71
CA TRP A 80 -4.62 1.88 -16.17
C TRP A 80 -4.68 1.62 -17.69
N LYS A 81 -3.86 2.29 -18.50
CA LYS A 81 -3.88 2.21 -19.98
C LYS A 81 -3.81 0.78 -20.54
N ALA A 82 -3.07 -0.13 -19.89
CA ALA A 82 -2.95 -1.52 -20.33
C ALA A 82 -4.29 -2.24 -20.27
N ARG A 83 -5.02 -2.09 -19.16
CA ARG A 83 -6.37 -2.64 -19.00
C ARG A 83 -7.35 -1.95 -19.93
N ASP A 84 -7.30 -0.63 -20.04
CA ASP A 84 -8.25 0.10 -20.90
C ASP A 84 -8.15 -0.36 -22.35
N ARG A 85 -6.92 -0.54 -22.86
CA ARG A 85 -6.70 -1.12 -24.19
C ARG A 85 -7.21 -2.56 -24.30
N CYS A 86 -7.01 -3.38 -23.27
CA CYS A 86 -7.58 -4.74 -23.24
C CYS A 86 -9.11 -4.68 -23.34
N LEU A 87 -9.77 -3.80 -22.60
CA LEU A 87 -11.22 -3.65 -22.67
C LEU A 87 -11.66 -3.16 -24.06
N GLU A 88 -10.95 -2.21 -24.68
CA GLU A 88 -11.24 -1.75 -26.04
C GLU A 88 -11.14 -2.88 -27.08
N ASP A 89 -10.12 -3.73 -26.99
CA ASP A 89 -9.91 -4.85 -27.92
C ASP A 89 -10.96 -5.97 -27.72
N HIS A 90 -11.51 -6.11 -26.52
CA HIS A 90 -12.42 -7.20 -26.13
C HIS A 90 -13.89 -6.78 -25.97
N THR A 91 -14.20 -5.49 -26.01
CA THR A 91 -15.58 -4.97 -26.06
C THR A 91 -15.90 -4.51 -27.48
N ASP A 92 -16.86 -5.15 -28.15
CA ASP A 92 -17.33 -4.77 -29.49
C ASP A 92 -18.04 -3.39 -29.53
N ALA A 93 -17.90 -2.54 -28.51
CA ALA A 93 -18.64 -1.29 -28.34
C ALA A 93 -17.79 -0.08 -28.78
N PRO A 94 -18.28 0.77 -29.71
CA PRO A 94 -17.60 2.02 -30.05
C PRO A 94 -17.60 2.97 -28.84
N GLN A 95 -16.39 3.31 -28.36
CA GLN A 95 -16.17 4.22 -27.23
C GLN A 95 -16.19 5.68 -27.73
N ASP A 96 -17.38 6.27 -27.89
CA ASP A 96 -17.52 7.72 -28.05
C ASP A 96 -17.86 8.38 -26.69
N ALA A 97 -16.89 8.48 -25.77
CA ALA A 97 -16.85 9.53 -24.74
C ALA A 97 -15.52 9.50 -23.93
N PRO A 98 -14.93 10.68 -23.59
CA PRO A 98 -13.80 10.74 -22.67
C PRO A 98 -14.31 10.55 -21.23
N VAL A 99 -13.92 9.47 -20.58
CA VAL A 99 -14.18 9.26 -19.15
C VAL A 99 -13.06 9.93 -18.36
N GLY A 100 -13.38 11.11 -17.81
CA GLY A 100 -12.59 11.73 -16.76
C GLY A 100 -12.72 10.94 -15.46
N GLY A 101 -11.61 10.84 -14.73
CA GLY A 101 -11.50 10.10 -13.48
C GLY A 101 -12.54 10.50 -12.43
N GLY A 102 -13.00 9.49 -11.73
CA GLY A 102 -13.94 9.57 -10.61
C GLY A 102 -14.45 8.18 -10.34
N GLY A 103 -14.18 7.66 -9.14
CA GLY A 103 -14.62 6.35 -8.69
C GLY A 103 -16.13 6.14 -8.81
N ASP A 104 -16.49 4.87 -8.67
CA ASP A 104 -17.83 4.29 -8.77
C ASP A 104 -18.37 4.04 -10.17
N SER A 105 -18.55 2.74 -10.43
CA SER A 105 -19.31 2.10 -11.49
C SER A 105 -18.78 2.28 -12.91
N VAL A 106 -18.34 1.15 -13.47
CA VAL A 106 -18.39 0.88 -14.91
C VAL A 106 -19.79 1.26 -15.40
N SER A 107 -19.92 2.43 -16.01
CA SER A 107 -21.12 2.74 -16.78
C SER A 107 -21.12 1.75 -17.93
N ALA A 108 -22.00 0.75 -17.82
CA ALA A 108 -22.36 -0.09 -18.94
C ALA A 108 -22.74 0.86 -20.08
N SER A 109 -21.88 0.96 -21.09
CA SER A 109 -22.18 1.69 -22.31
C SER A 109 -23.52 1.18 -22.83
N ASP A 110 -24.49 2.10 -22.90
CA ASP A 110 -25.92 1.89 -23.16
C ASP A 110 -26.20 1.45 -24.62
N GLY A 111 -25.58 0.35 -25.02
CA GLY A 111 -25.66 -0.22 -26.37
C GLY A 111 -24.88 -1.51 -26.63
N GLY A 112 -24.05 -1.98 -25.67
CA GLY A 112 -23.29 -3.23 -25.78
C GLY A 112 -24.01 -4.46 -25.21
N ASP A 113 -23.59 -5.66 -25.63
CA ASP A 113 -24.03 -6.92 -25.00
C ASP A 113 -23.44 -7.00 -23.58
N PRO A 114 -24.28 -6.98 -22.52
CA PRO A 114 -23.80 -6.97 -21.14
C PRO A 114 -23.01 -8.24 -20.78
N VAL A 115 -23.27 -9.37 -21.44
CA VAL A 115 -22.52 -10.60 -21.21
C VAL A 115 -21.10 -10.46 -21.74
N LYS A 116 -20.93 -9.93 -22.95
CA LYS A 116 -19.60 -9.68 -23.53
C LYS A 116 -18.81 -8.64 -22.74
N ALA A 117 -19.48 -7.59 -22.26
CA ALA A 117 -18.84 -6.61 -21.39
C ALA A 117 -18.31 -7.26 -20.10
N ALA A 118 -19.12 -8.09 -19.44
CA ALA A 118 -18.69 -8.81 -18.25
C ALA A 118 -17.55 -9.82 -18.52
N GLU A 119 -17.57 -10.50 -19.67
CA GLU A 119 -16.49 -11.39 -20.10
C GLU A 119 -15.18 -10.63 -20.35
N ALA A 120 -15.24 -9.48 -21.02
CA ALA A 120 -14.09 -8.61 -21.25
C ALA A 120 -13.53 -8.07 -19.93
N GLU A 121 -14.38 -7.61 -19.01
CA GLU A 121 -13.97 -7.19 -17.67
C GLU A 121 -13.24 -8.31 -16.94
N ALA A 122 -13.84 -9.50 -16.85
CA ALA A 122 -13.23 -10.65 -16.19
C ALA A 122 -11.88 -11.06 -16.80
N LEU A 123 -11.74 -10.95 -18.13
CA LEU A 123 -10.49 -11.23 -18.84
C LEU A 123 -9.41 -10.18 -18.51
N CYS A 124 -9.77 -8.90 -18.61
CA CYS A 124 -8.84 -7.78 -18.50
C CYS A 124 -8.48 -7.41 -17.05
N LEU A 125 -9.15 -7.96 -16.04
CA LEU A 125 -8.76 -7.82 -14.63
C LEU A 125 -7.30 -8.22 -14.38
N ARG A 126 -6.77 -9.21 -15.10
CA ARG A 126 -5.39 -9.71 -14.91
C ARG A 126 -4.31 -8.70 -15.30
N VAL A 127 -4.66 -7.73 -16.15
CA VAL A 127 -3.75 -6.65 -16.60
C VAL A 127 -4.08 -5.30 -15.96
N ALA A 128 -5.05 -5.28 -15.02
CA ALA A 128 -5.33 -4.11 -14.20
C ALA A 128 -4.15 -3.78 -13.28
N PRO A 129 -3.92 -2.50 -12.95
CA PRO A 129 -2.98 -2.14 -11.92
C PRO A 129 -3.24 -2.87 -10.61
N LEU A 130 -2.16 -3.29 -9.95
CA LEU A 130 -2.25 -3.83 -8.60
C LEU A 130 -2.47 -2.67 -7.62
N PRO A 131 -3.24 -2.86 -6.54
CA PRO A 131 -3.44 -1.81 -5.54
C PRO A 131 -2.13 -1.36 -4.89
N PRO A 132 -2.10 -0.18 -4.26
CA PRO A 132 -1.00 0.21 -3.38
C PRO A 132 -0.72 -0.87 -2.35
N TRP A 133 0.55 -1.16 -2.08
CA TRP A 133 0.93 -2.29 -1.24
C TRP A 133 0.32 -2.20 0.17
N GLU A 134 0.18 -1.00 0.69
CA GLU A 134 -0.41 -0.68 1.99
C GLU A 134 -1.92 -1.01 2.05
N LEU A 135 -2.59 -1.08 0.90
CA LEU A 135 -4.02 -1.36 0.77
C LEU A 135 -4.29 -2.66 -0.01
N ASP A 136 -3.28 -3.48 -0.28
CA ASP A 136 -3.42 -4.75 -0.98
C ASP A 136 -3.83 -5.86 0.00
N VAL A 137 -4.92 -6.57 -0.26
CA VAL A 137 -5.37 -7.70 0.58
C VAL A 137 -4.34 -8.83 0.68
N GLN A 138 -3.39 -8.92 -0.26
CA GLN A 138 -2.28 -9.87 -0.20
C GLN A 138 -1.16 -9.45 0.75
N ASN A 139 -1.13 -8.18 1.18
CA ASN A 139 -0.19 -7.71 2.18
C ASN A 139 -0.72 -8.04 3.59
N PRO A 140 0.00 -8.84 4.40
CA PRO A 140 -0.44 -9.21 5.75
C PRO A 140 -0.57 -8.01 6.71
N ASP A 141 0.05 -6.88 6.37
CA ASP A 141 0.01 -5.65 7.16
C ASP A 141 -1.06 -4.65 6.69
N ALA A 142 -1.74 -4.90 5.55
CA ALA A 142 -2.67 -3.92 4.98
C ALA A 142 -3.88 -3.65 5.88
N LEU A 143 -4.41 -4.66 6.56
CA LEU A 143 -5.49 -4.44 7.53
C LEU A 143 -5.03 -3.58 8.72
N ARG A 144 -3.77 -3.70 9.14
CA ARG A 144 -3.22 -2.86 10.21
C ARG A 144 -3.07 -1.42 9.75
N PHE A 145 -2.59 -1.21 8.52
CA PHE A 145 -2.51 0.11 7.91
C PHE A 145 -3.90 0.76 7.79
N ALA A 146 -4.88 0.04 7.22
CA ALA A 146 -6.25 0.51 7.10
C ALA A 146 -6.88 0.85 8.46
N GLN A 147 -6.60 0.05 9.50
CA GLN A 147 -7.06 0.37 10.85
C GLN A 147 -6.45 1.67 11.39
N GLY A 148 -5.16 1.92 11.15
CA GLY A 148 -4.53 3.19 11.53
C GLY A 148 -5.21 4.39 10.86
N VAL A 149 -5.56 4.26 9.57
CA VAL A 149 -6.33 5.29 8.85
C VAL A 149 -7.70 5.52 9.50
N VAL A 150 -8.40 4.45 9.89
CA VAL A 150 -9.69 4.53 10.60
C VAL A 150 -9.53 5.22 11.95
N ASP A 151 -8.50 4.88 12.72
CA ASP A 151 -8.22 5.49 14.03
C ASP A 151 -7.94 7.00 13.87
N CYS A 152 -7.11 7.37 12.90
CA CYS A 152 -6.83 8.76 12.54
C CYS A 152 -8.09 9.56 12.16
N LEU A 153 -9.04 8.93 11.47
CA LEU A 153 -10.31 9.53 11.08
C LEU A 153 -11.26 9.69 12.27
N HIS A 154 -11.30 8.72 13.17
CA HIS A 154 -12.04 8.83 14.43
C HIS A 154 -11.52 9.99 15.28
N ASP A 155 -10.20 10.17 15.38
CA ASP A 155 -9.59 11.30 16.09
C ASP A 155 -9.96 12.66 15.48
N ARG A 156 -10.30 12.67 14.19
CA ARG A 156 -10.80 13.86 13.45
C ARG A 156 -12.32 14.00 13.50
N GLY A 157 -13.00 13.16 14.27
CA GLY A 157 -14.44 13.25 14.53
C GLY A 157 -15.32 12.54 13.51
N VAL A 158 -14.75 11.73 12.61
CA VAL A 158 -15.53 10.83 11.75
C VAL A 158 -16.11 9.72 12.62
N ARG A 159 -17.44 9.58 12.67
CA ARG A 159 -18.11 8.64 13.57
C ARG A 159 -18.44 7.32 12.89
N GLU A 160 -19.02 7.40 11.71
CA GLU A 160 -19.39 6.24 10.90
C GLU A 160 -18.32 6.03 9.83
N VAL A 161 -17.29 5.26 10.17
CA VAL A 161 -16.20 4.87 9.28
C VAL A 161 -15.85 3.41 9.51
N GLU A 162 -15.62 2.67 8.44
CA GLU A 162 -15.31 1.24 8.50
C GLU A 162 -14.36 0.82 7.37
N ILE A 163 -13.65 -0.28 7.61
CA ILE A 163 -12.89 -0.96 6.55
C ILE A 163 -13.88 -1.80 5.74
N ALA A 164 -14.05 -1.47 4.47
CA ALA A 164 -14.92 -2.19 3.56
C ALA A 164 -14.26 -3.49 3.07
N GLU A 165 -15.08 -4.38 2.50
CA GLU A 165 -14.58 -5.54 1.78
C GLU A 165 -13.65 -5.10 0.64
N ALA A 166 -12.64 -5.92 0.37
CA ALA A 166 -11.73 -5.64 -0.73
C ALA A 166 -12.50 -5.65 -2.05
N ASP A 167 -12.18 -4.71 -2.93
CA ASP A 167 -12.81 -4.65 -4.25
C ASP A 167 -12.34 -5.80 -5.17
N GLN A 168 -12.86 -5.82 -6.39
CA GLN A 168 -12.50 -6.83 -7.40
C GLN A 168 -11.01 -6.83 -7.79
N PHE A 169 -10.27 -5.76 -7.48
CA PHE A 169 -8.83 -5.63 -7.71
C PHE A 169 -8.00 -6.01 -6.48
N GLY A 170 -8.66 -6.38 -5.37
CA GLY A 170 -8.00 -6.74 -4.11
C GLY A 170 -7.59 -5.52 -3.27
N ARG A 171 -8.10 -4.32 -3.56
CA ARG A 171 -7.85 -3.13 -2.76
C ARG A 171 -8.79 -3.10 -1.55
N ILE A 172 -8.22 -2.95 -0.36
CA ILE A 172 -8.96 -2.61 0.86
C ILE A 172 -9.40 -1.15 0.78
N ASN A 173 -10.70 -0.90 0.99
CA ASN A 173 -11.30 0.42 0.92
C ASN A 173 -11.78 0.89 2.31
N ILE A 174 -11.89 2.21 2.49
CA ILE A 174 -12.48 2.82 3.69
C ILE A 174 -13.84 3.40 3.30
N ALA A 175 -14.90 2.99 3.98
CA ALA A 175 -16.26 3.46 3.74
C ALA A 175 -16.69 4.44 4.84
N PHE A 176 -17.55 5.40 4.47
CA PHE A 176 -18.07 6.42 5.37
C PHE A 176 -19.60 6.40 5.40
N GLY A 177 -20.18 6.79 6.53
CA GLY A 177 -21.63 7.01 6.69
C GLY A 177 -22.39 5.84 7.33
N GLY A 178 -21.81 4.64 7.37
CA GLY A 178 -22.40 3.46 8.01
C GLY A 178 -23.79 3.11 7.48
N GLU A 179 -24.56 2.32 8.24
CA GLU A 179 -25.88 1.83 7.83
C GLU A 179 -26.90 2.95 7.56
N THR A 180 -26.74 4.11 8.21
CA THR A 180 -27.68 5.23 8.10
C THR A 180 -27.32 6.28 7.06
N ASN A 181 -26.20 6.10 6.34
CA ASN A 181 -25.68 7.09 5.38
C ASN A 181 -25.48 8.49 6.04
N ASP A 182 -24.77 8.52 7.17
CA ASP A 182 -24.52 9.73 7.96
C ASP A 182 -23.72 10.76 7.16
N ALA A 183 -24.40 11.82 6.72
CA ALA A 183 -23.82 12.86 5.86
C ALA A 183 -22.63 13.60 6.49
N THR A 184 -22.60 13.70 7.83
CA THR A 184 -21.48 14.34 8.53
C THR A 184 -20.23 13.47 8.45
N SER A 185 -20.34 12.17 8.72
CA SER A 185 -19.23 11.24 8.61
C SER A 185 -18.71 11.12 7.18
N ILE A 186 -19.58 11.15 6.18
CA ILE A 186 -19.17 11.18 4.76
C ILE A 186 -18.37 12.45 4.45
N SER A 187 -18.90 13.61 4.83
CA SER A 187 -18.25 14.89 4.55
C SER A 187 -16.89 15.01 5.24
N LEU A 188 -16.80 14.62 6.50
CA LEU A 188 -15.54 14.64 7.25
C LEU A 188 -14.57 13.55 6.78
N GLY A 189 -15.06 12.36 6.44
CA GLY A 189 -14.27 11.28 5.87
C GLY A 189 -13.56 11.71 4.59
N MET A 190 -14.33 12.22 3.62
CA MET A 190 -13.79 12.76 2.36
C MET A 190 -12.83 13.93 2.58
N GLN A 191 -13.05 14.75 3.62
CA GLN A 191 -12.16 15.87 3.93
C GLN A 191 -10.79 15.41 4.46
N TYR A 192 -10.73 14.30 5.19
CA TYR A 192 -9.57 13.93 6.00
C TYR A 192 -8.86 12.64 5.57
N VAL A 193 -9.46 11.81 4.72
CA VAL A 193 -8.93 10.50 4.35
C VAL A 193 -7.51 10.58 3.78
N ASP A 194 -7.25 11.48 2.83
CA ASP A 194 -5.91 11.60 2.22
C ASP A 194 -4.85 12.00 3.24
N ALA A 195 -5.19 12.91 4.15
CA ALA A 195 -4.28 13.34 5.22
C ALA A 195 -4.00 12.20 6.21
N CYS A 196 -4.98 11.35 6.47
CA CYS A 196 -4.82 10.18 7.34
C CYS A 196 -3.99 9.07 6.68
N VAL A 197 -4.27 8.77 5.42
CA VAL A 197 -3.47 7.82 4.60
C VAL A 197 -2.01 8.27 4.55
N ALA A 198 -1.75 9.56 4.30
CA ALA A 198 -0.40 10.10 4.30
C ALA A 198 0.28 9.97 5.68
N SER A 199 -0.43 10.32 6.76
CA SER A 199 0.16 10.23 8.12
C SER A 199 0.49 8.80 8.53
N GLU A 200 -0.32 7.81 8.15
CA GLU A 200 -0.03 6.40 8.40
C GLU A 200 1.15 5.90 7.56
N SER A 201 1.22 6.32 6.30
CA SER A 201 2.31 5.96 5.39
C SER A 201 3.67 6.45 5.89
N ASP A 202 3.71 7.66 6.45
CA ASP A 202 4.92 8.26 7.03
C ASP A 202 5.25 7.74 8.44
N GLY A 203 4.42 6.85 9.01
CA GLY A 203 4.53 6.40 10.40
C GLY A 203 4.38 7.53 11.43
N SER A 204 3.68 8.60 11.04
CA SER A 204 3.50 9.84 11.81
C SER A 204 2.17 9.90 12.56
N ALA A 205 1.32 8.87 12.43
CA ALA A 205 0.15 8.72 13.27
C ALA A 205 0.59 8.44 14.72
N ALA A 206 0.16 9.33 15.61
CA ALA A 206 0.65 9.47 16.99
C ALA A 206 -0.21 8.67 17.98
#